data_AF-A0A183U152-F1
#
_entry.id   AF-A0A183U152-F1
#
_cell.length_a   1.000
_cell.length_b   1.000
_cell.length_c   1.000
_cell.angle_alpha   90.00
_cell.angle_beta   90.00
_cell.angle_gamma   90.00
#
_symmetry.space_group_name_H-M   'P 1'
#
loop_
_entity.id
_entity.type
_entity.pdbx_description
1 polymer ?
#
loop_
_entity_poly.entity_id
_entity_poly.type
_entity_poly.pdbx_seq_one_letter_code
_entity_poly.pdbx_strand_id
1 'polypeptide(L)'
;MERNRFVIDCIERGESESDDSDMLSLCGACWTWRQLPEDYFPRLINELVCKQGTDGYCLSGWGSCDQKFRNLDVLRRVRGEWTPTTISTASCCNCHVKAGTEIHALVVGKG
;
A
#
# COMPACT_ATOMS: atom_id res chain seq x y z
N MET A 1 -15.19 9.96 7.96
CA MET A 1 -14.95 11.15 7.11
C MET A 1 -13.66 10.93 6.34
N GLU A 2 -13.70 10.09 5.30
CA GLU A 2 -12.55 9.71 4.45
C GLU A 2 -12.49 10.59 3.19
N ARG A 3 -12.55 11.92 3.35
CA ARG A 3 -13.04 12.76 2.26
C ARG A 3 -12.07 13.15 1.14
N ASN A 4 -10.79 12.79 1.13
CA ASN A 4 -9.90 13.20 0.03
C ASN A 4 -8.84 12.16 -0.36
N ARG A 5 -9.26 11.01 -0.89
CA ARG A 5 -8.36 10.15 -1.67
C ARG A 5 -8.79 10.14 -3.13
N PHE A 6 -7.83 10.34 -4.01
CA PHE A 6 -8.03 10.33 -5.46
C PHE A 6 -7.28 9.12 -6.01
N VAL A 7 -7.99 8.19 -6.63
CA VAL A 7 -7.37 7.04 -7.32
C VAL A 7 -6.78 7.55 -8.62
N ILE A 8 -5.50 7.25 -8.84
CA ILE A 8 -4.75 7.64 -10.04
C ILE A 8 -4.73 6.47 -11.01
N ASP A 9 -4.29 5.31 -10.51
CA ASP A 9 -4.11 4.10 -11.30
C ASP A 9 -4.17 2.87 -10.37
N CYS A 10 -4.51 1.70 -10.92
CA CYS A 10 -4.61 0.46 -10.17
C CYS A 10 -3.94 -0.69 -10.90
N ILE A 11 -3.19 -1.48 -10.12
CA ILE A 11 -2.53 -2.70 -10.55
C ILE A 11 -3.39 -3.88 -10.09
N GLU A 12 -3.69 -4.80 -11.00
CA GLU A 12 -4.37 -6.05 -10.69
C GLU A 12 -3.38 -7.13 -10.23
N ARG A 13 -3.89 -8.07 -9.43
CA ARG A 13 -3.13 -9.29 -9.15
C ARG A 13 -2.90 -10.06 -10.45
N GLY A 14 -1.66 -10.46 -10.71
CA GLY A 14 -1.27 -11.15 -11.93
C GLY A 14 -0.95 -10.22 -13.10
N GLU A 15 -1.03 -8.89 -12.90
CA GLU A 15 -0.50 -7.91 -13.85
C GLU A 15 1.01 -7.77 -13.68
N SER A 16 1.71 -7.51 -14.79
CA SER A 16 3.14 -7.23 -14.79
C SER A 16 3.46 -5.99 -13.95
N GLU A 17 4.59 -6.01 -13.23
CA GLU A 17 5.06 -4.88 -12.42
C GLU A 17 5.34 -3.62 -13.26
N SER A 18 5.80 -3.82 -14.51
CA SER A 18 6.03 -2.77 -15.49
C SER A 18 5.98 -3.35 -16.90
N ASP A 19 5.89 -2.47 -17.92
CA ASP A 19 5.91 -2.86 -19.34
C ASP A 19 7.19 -3.63 -19.75
N ASP A 20 8.27 -3.48 -18.99
CA ASP A 20 9.57 -4.09 -19.24
C ASP A 20 9.86 -5.31 -18.34
N SER A 21 8.85 -5.79 -17.58
CA SER A 21 9.03 -6.85 -16.58
C SER A 21 8.03 -8.00 -16.79
N ASP A 22 8.55 -9.22 -16.81
CA ASP A 22 7.74 -10.45 -16.77
C ASP A 22 7.34 -10.83 -15.33
N MET A 23 7.66 -10.00 -14.34
CA MET A 23 7.34 -10.24 -12.93
C MET A 23 5.91 -9.82 -12.64
N LEU A 24 5.13 -10.74 -12.05
CA LEU A 24 3.71 -10.52 -11.79
C LEU A 24 3.43 -10.06 -10.36
N SER A 25 2.49 -9.14 -10.21
CA SER A 25 2.02 -8.63 -8.92
C SER A 25 1.23 -9.69 -8.14
N LEU A 26 1.69 -10.03 -6.93
CA LEU A 26 0.99 -10.99 -6.06
C LEU A 26 -0.27 -10.40 -5.40
N CYS A 27 -0.31 -9.08 -5.25
CA CYS A 27 -1.42 -8.35 -4.64
C CYS A 27 -1.85 -7.22 -5.56
N GLY A 28 -3.16 -6.99 -5.64
CA GLY A 28 -3.69 -5.80 -6.29
C GLY A 28 -3.54 -4.56 -5.40
N ALA A 29 -3.26 -3.42 -6.01
CA ALA A 29 -3.09 -2.14 -5.30
C ALA A 29 -3.50 -0.96 -6.19
N CYS A 30 -3.74 0.20 -5.59
CA CYS A 30 -4.00 1.43 -6.32
C CYS A 30 -3.07 2.55 -5.84
N TRP A 31 -2.48 3.24 -6.80
CA TRP A 31 -1.83 4.53 -6.57
C TRP A 31 -2.90 5.58 -6.31
N THR A 32 -2.77 6.27 -5.18
CA THR A 32 -3.72 7.29 -4.77
C THR A 32 -3.01 8.54 -4.28
N TRP A 33 -3.66 9.69 -4.43
CA TRP A 33 -3.31 10.89 -3.69
C TRP A 33 -4.23 11.07 -2.50
N ARG A 34 -3.65 11.16 -1.31
CA ARG A 34 -4.34 11.67 -0.13
C ARG A 34 -4.11 13.17 -0.01
N GLN A 35 -5.18 13.95 0.04
CA GLN A 35 -5.10 15.37 0.33
C GLN A 35 -5.27 15.62 1.83
N LEU A 36 -4.19 16.08 2.45
CA LEU A 36 -4.17 16.57 3.81
C LEU A 36 -4.93 17.91 3.94
N PRO A 37 -5.37 18.24 5.17
CA PRO A 37 -5.95 19.55 5.47
C PRO A 37 -5.04 20.73 5.08
N GLU A 38 -5.60 21.94 4.99
CA GLU A 38 -4.89 23.13 4.51
C GLU A 38 -3.72 23.57 5.41
N ASP A 39 -3.73 23.14 6.67
CA ASP A 39 -2.66 23.40 7.63
C ASP A 39 -1.48 22.43 7.47
N TYR A 40 -1.42 21.57 6.45
CA TYR A 40 -0.30 20.65 6.22
C TYR A 40 0.55 21.02 4.99
N PHE A 41 1.84 20.66 5.01
CA PHE A 41 2.74 20.71 3.87
C PHE A 41 3.68 19.49 3.82
N PRO A 42 3.81 18.79 2.66
CA PRO A 42 3.00 18.96 1.45
C PRO A 42 1.55 18.53 1.68
N ARG A 43 0.60 19.10 0.92
CA ARG A 43 -0.82 18.77 1.06
C ARG A 43 -1.22 17.48 0.34
N LEU A 44 -0.53 17.10 -0.74
CA LEU A 44 -0.81 15.89 -1.49
C LEU A 44 0.25 14.85 -1.15
N ILE A 45 -0.19 13.68 -0.71
CA ILE A 45 0.67 12.56 -0.35
C ILE A 45 0.38 11.40 -1.30
N ASN A 46 1.43 10.87 -1.92
CA ASN A 46 1.37 9.60 -2.66
C ASN A 46 1.18 8.44 -1.68
N GLU A 47 0.14 7.65 -1.90
CA GLU A 47 -0.14 6.42 -1.15
C GLU A 47 -0.33 5.26 -2.14
N LEU A 48 0.21 4.09 -1.83
CA LEU A 48 -0.10 2.84 -2.51
C LEU A 48 -1.03 2.02 -1.60
N VAL A 49 -2.30 1.93 -1.98
CA VAL A 49 -3.36 1.34 -1.16
C VAL A 49 -3.75 -0.03 -1.69
N CYS A 50 -3.74 -1.06 -0.84
CA CYS A 50 -4.11 -2.41 -1.26
C CYS A 50 -5.59 -2.51 -1.58
N LYS A 51 -5.92 -3.29 -2.60
CA LYS A 51 -7.30 -3.66 -2.87
C LYS A 51 -7.82 -4.51 -1.72
N GLN A 52 -9.06 -4.24 -1.31
CA GLN A 52 -9.73 -4.95 -0.21
C GLN A 52 -10.88 -5.81 -0.74
N GLY A 53 -11.44 -6.67 0.11
CA GLY A 53 -12.57 -7.52 -0.24
C GLY A 53 -12.12 -8.77 -1.01
N THR A 54 -12.75 -9.04 -2.15
CA THR A 54 -12.49 -10.25 -2.96
C THR A 54 -11.07 -10.31 -3.49
N ASP A 55 -10.34 -9.20 -3.53
CA ASP A 55 -8.94 -9.13 -4.01
C ASP A 55 -7.91 -9.08 -2.89
N GLY A 56 -8.34 -9.23 -1.63
CA GLY A 56 -7.47 -9.22 -0.44
C GLY A 56 -6.60 -10.47 -0.26
N TYR A 57 -6.52 -11.35 -1.26
CA TYR A 57 -5.76 -12.59 -1.22
C TYR A 57 -4.68 -12.67 -2.31
N CYS A 58 -3.66 -13.47 -2.05
CA CYS A 58 -2.59 -13.78 -2.99
C CYS A 58 -2.36 -15.29 -3.07
N LEU A 59 -1.58 -15.74 -4.05
CA LEU A 59 -1.19 -17.15 -4.22
C LEU A 59 -2.41 -18.10 -4.19
N SER A 60 -3.46 -17.79 -4.96
CA SER A 60 -4.68 -18.60 -5.04
C SER A 60 -5.39 -18.87 -3.70
N GLY A 61 -5.25 -17.94 -2.74
CA GLY A 61 -5.90 -18.01 -1.43
C GLY A 61 -5.00 -18.57 -0.33
N TRP A 62 -3.79 -19.01 -0.67
CA TRP A 62 -2.81 -19.47 0.31
C TRP A 62 -2.14 -18.34 1.11
N GLY A 63 -2.29 -17.09 0.65
CA GLY A 63 -1.82 -15.91 1.35
C GLY A 63 -2.82 -14.76 1.37
N SER A 64 -2.57 -13.80 2.27
CA SER A 64 -3.33 -12.56 2.43
C SER A 64 -2.51 -11.36 1.97
N CYS A 65 -3.17 -10.39 1.34
CA CYS A 65 -2.57 -9.12 0.97
C CYS A 65 -2.77 -8.10 2.10
N ASP A 66 -1.68 -7.68 2.73
CA ASP A 66 -1.71 -6.77 3.87
C ASP A 66 -1.08 -5.41 3.53
N GLN A 67 -1.81 -4.35 3.89
CA GLN A 67 -1.32 -2.99 3.79
C GLN A 67 -0.17 -2.75 4.77
N LYS A 68 0.96 -2.31 4.25
CA LYS A 68 2.03 -1.72 5.05
C LYS A 68 1.91 -0.22 5.05
N PHE A 69 2.24 0.34 6.21
CA PHE A 69 2.29 1.76 6.44
C PHE A 69 3.71 2.20 6.76
N ARG A 70 4.07 3.41 6.34
CA ARG A 70 5.29 4.09 6.74
C ARG A 70 4.97 5.42 7.36
N ASN A 71 5.89 5.90 8.18
CA ASN A 71 5.81 7.23 8.75
C ASN A 71 6.50 8.23 7.82
N LEU A 72 5.86 9.36 7.58
CA LEU A 72 6.40 10.49 6.84
C LEU A 72 6.38 11.71 7.75
N ASP A 73 7.48 12.45 7.75
CA ASP A 73 7.53 13.76 8.39
C ASP A 73 6.97 14.82 7.44
N VAL A 74 6.03 15.59 7.96
CA VAL A 74 5.35 16.68 7.27
C VAL A 74 5.34 17.90 8.17
N LEU A 75 5.05 19.08 7.62
CA LEU A 75 4.84 20.28 8.41
C LEU A 75 3.36 20.47 8.67
N ARG A 76 3.01 20.87 9.89
CA ARG A 76 1.67 21.32 10.27
C ARG A 76 1.71 22.73 10.81
N ARG A 77 0.79 23.59 10.38
CA ARG A 77 0.68 24.98 10.82
C ARG A 77 -0.10 25.03 12.13
N VAL A 78 0.57 25.34 13.23
CA VAL A 78 -0.01 25.46 14.57
C VAL A 78 0.16 26.91 15.03
N ARG A 79 -0.97 27.61 15.24
CA ARG A 79 -0.99 29.03 15.66
C ARG A 79 -0.13 29.95 14.77
N GLY A 80 -0.11 29.67 13.46
CA GLY A 80 0.65 30.43 12.47
C GLY A 80 2.06 29.90 12.18
N GLU A 81 2.60 29.03 13.03
CA GLU A 81 3.96 28.50 12.91
C GLU A 81 3.99 27.10 12.30
N TRP A 82 4.94 26.85 11.40
CA TRP A 82 5.15 25.51 10.82
C TRP A 82 5.92 24.62 11.79
N THR A 83 5.28 23.55 12.25
CA THR A 83 5.87 22.60 13.19
C THR A 83 5.96 21.22 12.53
N PRO A 84 7.11 20.53 12.60
CA PRO A 84 7.22 19.15 12.14
C PRO A 84 6.23 18.23 12.88
N THR A 85 5.61 17.33 12.14
CA THR A 85 4.75 16.27 12.68
C THR A 85 4.86 15.04 11.80
N THR A 86 4.56 13.88 12.36
CA THR A 86 4.64 12.61 11.64
C THR A 86 3.23 12.13 11.30
N ILE A 87 3.05 11.71 10.05
CA ILE A 87 1.82 11.04 9.59
C ILE A 87 2.14 9.62 9.15
N SER A 88 1.16 8.73 9.30
CA SER A 88 1.23 7.39 8.71
C SER A 88 0.66 7.43 7.28
N THR A 89 1.35 6.80 6.33
CA THR A 89 0.97 6.69 4.92
C THR A 89 0.95 5.23 4.49
N ALA A 90 -0.01 4.85 3.64
CA ALA A 90 -0.05 3.55 2.99
C ALA A 90 1.05 3.49 1.90
N SER A 91 1.98 2.54 2.02
CA SER A 91 3.20 2.54 1.20
C SER A 91 3.41 1.30 0.34
N CYS A 92 2.94 0.12 0.78
CA CYS A 92 3.07 -1.11 -0.01
C CYS A 92 2.05 -2.18 0.40
N CYS A 93 1.89 -3.17 -0.46
CA CYS A 93 1.05 -4.35 -0.25
C CYS A 93 1.92 -5.59 -0.22
N ASN A 94 1.88 -6.32 0.88
CA ASN A 94 2.67 -7.53 1.04
C ASN A 94 1.75 -8.75 1.04
N CYS A 95 2.12 -9.76 0.25
CA CYS A 95 1.55 -11.10 0.37
C CYS A 95 2.20 -11.82 1.57
N HIS A 96 1.41 -12.15 2.59
CA HIS A 96 1.87 -13.03 3.67
C HIS A 96 1.22 -14.39 3.58
N VAL A 97 2.02 -15.41 3.87
CA VAL A 97 1.59 -16.81 3.90
C VAL A 97 1.65 -17.28 5.35
N LYS A 98 0.63 -18.03 5.77
CA LYS A 98 0.63 -18.63 7.11
C LYS A 98 1.69 -19.73 7.18
N ALA A 99 2.61 -19.63 8.14
CA ALA A 99 3.59 -20.68 8.35
C ALA A 99 2.93 -22.02 8.72
N GLY A 100 3.38 -23.11 8.10
CA GLY A 100 2.92 -24.47 8.37
C GLY A 100 1.81 -24.94 7.42
N THR A 101 1.36 -24.09 6.49
CA THR A 101 0.52 -24.52 5.37
C THR A 101 1.33 -25.27 4.32
N GLU A 102 0.61 -25.83 3.37
CA GLU A 102 1.06 -26.65 2.26
C GLU A 102 2.09 -25.91 1.38
N ILE A 103 2.01 -24.58 1.30
CA ILE A 103 2.97 -23.77 0.53
C ILE A 103 4.15 -23.27 1.37
N HIS A 104 4.25 -23.60 2.67
CA HIS A 104 5.35 -23.16 3.54
C HIS A 104 6.71 -23.46 2.92
N ALA A 105 6.92 -24.71 2.47
CA ALA A 105 8.20 -25.17 1.92
C ALA A 105 8.63 -24.36 0.69
N LEU A 106 7.67 -23.98 -0.16
CA LEU A 106 7.90 -23.15 -1.34
C LEU A 106 8.37 -21.74 -0.95
N VAL A 107 7.76 -21.14 0.08
CA VAL A 107 8.11 -19.79 0.55
C VAL A 107 9.49 -19.75 1.22
N VAL A 108 9.85 -20.78 1.98
CA VAL A 108 11.14 -20.84 2.70
C VAL A 108 12.27 -21.50 1.88
N GLY A 109 12.02 -21.86 0.62
CA GLY A 109 13.02 -22.44 -0.28
C GLY A 109 13.50 -23.85 0.12
N LYS A 110 12.58 -24.68 0.62
CA LYS A 110 12.84 -26.08 1.03
C LYS A 110 11.99 -27.10 0.25
N GLY A 111 11.51 -26.68 -0.92
CA GLY A 111 10.74 -27.52 -1.85
C GLY A 111 11.62 -28.44 -2.69
#